data_AF-A0A9P6DHF8-F1
#
_entry.id   AF-A0A9P6DHF8-F1
#
_cell.length_a   1.000
_cell.length_b   1.000
_cell.length_c   1.000
_cell.angle_alpha   90.00
_cell.angle_beta   90.00
_cell.angle_gamma   90.00
#
_symmetry.space_group_name_H-M   'P 1'
#
loop_
_entity.id
_entity.type
_entity.pdbx_description
1 polymer ?
#
loop_
_entity_poly.entity_id
_entity_poly.type
_entity_poly.pdbx_seq_one_letter_code
_entity_poly.pdbx_strand_id
1 'polypeptide(L)' 'MSSTQAGNNRPQQDDDVDAPRVPRRTPMACQFCRGRKLKCDGVRPTCGNCNRRGFPCNYTPVNSAEK' A
#
# COMPACT_ATOMS: atom_id res chain seq x y z
N MET A 1 57.45 -11.82 17.93
CA MET A 1 56.20 -11.87 18.72
C MET A 1 55.14 -11.15 17.92
N SER A 2 54.47 -11.90 17.05
CA SER A 2 53.44 -11.41 16.14
C SER A 2 52.12 -11.42 16.89
N SER A 3 51.61 -10.25 17.25
CA SER A 3 50.33 -10.12 17.95
C SER A 3 49.28 -9.57 17.00
N THR A 4 48.45 -10.51 16.54
CA THR A 4 47.11 -10.38 15.97
C THR A 4 46.27 -9.31 16.64
N GLN A 5 45.59 -8.46 15.87
CA GLN A 5 44.30 -7.88 16.28
C GLN A 5 43.33 -7.85 15.09
N ALA A 6 42.31 -8.69 15.23
CA ALA A 6 41.21 -8.89 14.30
C ALA A 6 40.05 -7.94 14.63
N GLY A 7 39.35 -7.51 13.59
CA GLY A 7 37.89 -7.38 13.52
C GLY A 7 37.18 -6.42 14.46
N ASN A 8 36.49 -5.43 13.90
CA ASN A 8 35.03 -5.27 14.05
C ASN A 8 34.53 -4.05 13.25
N ASN A 9 34.08 -4.27 12.01
CA ASN A 9 33.21 -3.31 11.30
C ASN A 9 31.84 -3.96 11.12
N ARG A 10 30.97 -3.73 12.10
CA ARG A 10 29.53 -4.06 12.09
C ARG A 10 28.74 -2.87 11.52
N PRO A 11 27.52 -3.13 11.01
CA PRO A 11 27.06 -2.64 9.73
C PRO A 11 26.40 -1.26 9.83
N GLN A 12 26.60 -0.43 8.82
CA GLN A 12 25.76 0.76 8.61
C GLN A 12 24.82 0.48 7.43
N GLN A 13 23.71 -0.19 7.75
CA GLN A 13 22.49 -0.11 6.95
C GLN A 13 21.83 1.20 7.35
N ASP A 14 21.88 2.19 6.46
CA ASP A 14 21.06 3.38 6.56
C ASP A 14 20.00 3.27 5.45
N ASP A 15 18.88 2.68 5.85
CA ASP A 15 17.61 2.70 5.14
C ASP A 15 17.09 4.13 5.06
N ASP A 16 17.38 4.85 3.97
CA ASP A 16 16.68 6.09 3.66
C ASP A 16 16.14 6.07 2.22
N VAL A 17 15.15 5.20 2.02
CA VAL A 17 14.19 5.32 0.92
C VAL A 17 13.18 6.39 1.30
N ASP A 18 13.61 7.66 1.30
CA ASP A 18 12.73 8.83 1.32
C ASP A 18 12.13 9.04 -0.08
N ALA A 19 11.26 8.11 -0.48
CA ALA A 19 10.17 8.51 -1.34
C ALA A 19 9.07 8.98 -0.40
N PRO A 20 8.56 10.23 -0.51
CA PRO A 20 7.46 10.67 0.30
C PRO A 20 6.33 9.67 0.12
N ARG A 21 6.07 8.89 1.16
CA ARG A 21 4.91 8.01 1.28
C ARG A 21 3.70 8.91 1.44
N VAL A 22 3.42 9.76 0.45
CA VAL A 22 2.09 10.29 0.26
C VAL A 22 1.25 9.03 0.18
N PRO A 23 0.41 8.73 1.19
CA PRO A 23 -0.52 7.63 1.06
C PRO A 23 -1.27 8.00 -0.19
N ARG A 24 -1.12 7.22 -1.27
CA ARG A 24 -1.80 7.51 -2.53
C ARG A 24 -3.26 7.53 -2.14
N ARG A 25 -3.79 8.73 -1.88
CA ARG A 25 -5.13 8.91 -1.32
C ARG A 25 -5.99 8.30 -2.39
N THR A 26 -6.50 7.10 -2.14
CA THR A 26 -7.21 6.38 -3.17
C THR A 26 -8.43 7.22 -3.46
N PRO A 27 -8.49 7.88 -4.64
CA PRO A 27 -9.48 8.92 -4.88
C PRO A 27 -10.89 8.33 -5.00
N MET A 28 -10.98 6.99 -5.01
CA MET A 28 -12.18 6.24 -5.29
C MET A 28 -12.25 4.99 -4.41
N ALA A 29 -13.33 4.88 -3.64
CA ALA A 29 -13.74 3.63 -3.04
C ALA A 29 -14.16 2.64 -4.13
N CYS A 30 -13.88 1.35 -3.95
CA CYS A 30 -14.41 0.31 -4.84
C CYS A 30 -15.95 0.32 -4.84
N GLN A 31 -16.56 -0.22 -5.90
CA GLN A 31 -18.02 -0.33 -6.08
C GLN A 31 -18.72 -0.94 -4.86
N PHE A 32 -18.15 -2.01 -4.30
CA PHE A 32 -18.71 -2.66 -3.11
C PHE A 32 -18.73 -1.73 -1.89
N CYS A 33 -17.60 -1.10 -1.57
CA CYS A 33 -17.53 -0.18 -0.44
C CYS A 33 -18.36 1.09 -0.71
N ARG A 34 -18.45 1.55 -1.96
CA ARG A 34 -19.26 2.71 -2.36
C ARG A 34 -20.75 2.44 -2.16
N GLY A 35 -21.26 1.31 -2.66
CA GLY A 35 -22.66 0.92 -2.49
C GLY A 35 -23.04 0.66 -1.03
N ARG A 36 -22.11 0.15 -0.22
CA ARG A 36 -22.32 -0.10 1.22
C ARG A 36 -21.93 1.07 2.13
N LYS A 37 -21.48 2.20 1.58
CA LYS A 37 -20.97 3.38 2.32
C LYS A 37 -19.90 3.01 3.36
N LEU A 38 -19.03 2.05 3.03
CA LEU A 38 -17.93 1.59 3.89
C LEU A 38 -16.63 2.33 3.55
N LYS A 39 -15.75 2.46 4.55
CA LYS A 39 -14.38 2.95 4.32
C LYS A 39 -13.65 1.96 3.41
N CYS A 40 -13.16 2.46 2.28
CA CYS A 40 -12.35 1.67 1.36
C CYS A 40 -10.89 2.04 1.55
N ASP A 41 -10.05 1.04 1.82
CA ASP A 41 -8.60 1.22 1.97
C ASP A 41 -7.89 1.39 0.61
N GLY A 42 -8.62 1.19 -0.50
CA GLY A 42 -8.10 1.46 -1.85
C GLY A 42 -6.98 0.55 -2.35
N VAL A 43 -6.60 -0.45 -1.54
CA VAL A 43 -5.57 -1.44 -1.89
C VAL A 43 -6.01 -2.23 -3.13
N ARG A 44 -5.09 -2.36 -4.10
CA ARG A 44 -5.25 -3.18 -5.31
C ARG A 44 -4.46 -4.48 -5.15
N PRO A 45 -4.95 -5.63 -5.62
CA PRO A 45 -6.14 -5.83 -6.47
C PRO A 45 -7.47 -5.82 -5.71
N THR A 46 -7.47 -6.06 -4.40
CA THR A 46 -8.69 -6.16 -3.57
C THR A 46 -8.55 -5.34 -2.29
N CYS A 47 -9.57 -4.54 -2.00
CA CYS A 47 -9.61 -3.71 -0.80
C CYS A 47 -9.60 -4.56 0.49
N GLY A 48 -9.03 -4.08 1.59
CA GLY A 48 -8.93 -4.87 2.83
C GLY A 48 -10.28 -5.34 3.39
N ASN A 49 -11.33 -4.55 3.22
CA ASN A 49 -12.70 -4.93 3.60
C ASN A 49 -13.34 -5.95 2.62
N CYS A 50 -12.98 -5.90 1.34
CA CYS A 50 -13.44 -6.80 0.31
C CYS A 50 -12.77 -8.18 0.47
N ASN A 51 -11.47 -8.17 0.73
CA ASN A 51 -10.65 -9.35 0.99
C ASN A 51 -11.16 -10.12 2.20
N ARG A 52 -11.42 -9.42 3.32
CA ARG A 52 -11.96 -10.04 4.54
C ARG A 52 -13.33 -10.67 4.37
N ARG A 53 -14.15 -10.15 3.46
CA ARG A 53 -15.52 -10.63 3.23
C ARG A 53 -15.63 -11.59 2.03
N GLY A 54 -14.55 -11.79 1.26
CA GLY A 54 -14.57 -12.60 0.05
C GLY A 54 -15.46 -12.06 -1.07
N PHE A 55 -15.75 -10.75 -1.09
CA PHE A 55 -16.60 -10.16 -2.14
C PHE A 55 -15.77 -9.56 -3.28
N PRO A 56 -16.34 -9.52 -4.50
CA PRO A 56 -15.66 -8.95 -5.66
C PRO A 56 -15.35 -7.46 -5.44
N CYS A 57 -14.08 -7.10 -5.63
CA CYS A 57 -13.60 -5.74 -5.50
C CYS A 57 -13.38 -5.10 -6.87
N ASN A 58 -14.37 -4.37 -7.36
CA ASN A 58 -14.30 -3.67 -8.62
C ASN A 58 -14.16 -2.17 -8.41
N TYR A 59 -13.18 -1.54 -9.06
CA TYR A 59 -13.04 -0.08 -9.10
C TYR A 59 -13.47 0.37 -10.49
N THR A 60 -14.70 0.87 -10.66
CA THR A 60 -15.13 1.45 -11.94
C THR A 60 -14.86 2.95 -11.90
N PRO A 61 -14.08 3.50 -12.84
CA PRO A 61 -13.94 4.94 -12.97
C PRO A 61 -15.33 5.57 -13.21
N VAL A 62 -15.60 6.70 -12.56
CA VAL A 62 -16.75 7.55 -12.91
C VAL A 62 -16.34 8.46 -14.06
N ASN A 63 -15.85 7.89 -15.15
CA ASN A 63 -15.71 8.64 -16.39
C ASN A 63 -17.12 8.74 -17.00
N SER A 64 -17.81 9.81 -16.62
CA SER A 64 -18.87 10.51 -17.35
C SER A 64 -19.36 9.85 -18.65
N ALA A 65 -20.05 8.71 -18.54
CA ALA A 65 -20.99 8.28 -19.55
C ALA A 65 -22.32 8.92 -19.16
N GLU A 66 -23.03 9.64 -19.99
CA GLU A 66 -22.93 10.03 -21.39
C GLU A 66 -23.94 11.20 -21.46
N LYS A 67 -23.68 12.22 -22.27
CA LYS A 67 -24.62 13.34 -22.42
C LYS A 67 -25.88 12.88 -23.16
#